data_AF-A0A952E6V5-F1
#
_entry.id   AF-A0A952E6V5-F1
#
_cell.length_a   1.000
_cell.length_b   1.000
_cell.length_c   1.000
_cell.angle_alpha   90.00
_cell.angle_beta   90.00
_cell.angle_gamma   90.00
#
_symmetry.space_group_name_H-M   'P 1'
#
loop_
_entity.id
_entity.type
_entity.pdbx_description
1 polymer ?
#
loop_
_entity_poly.entity_id
_entity_poly.type
_entity_poly.pdbx_seq_one_letter_code
_entity_poly.pdbx_strand_id
1 'polypeptide(L)'
;MAFHEVQFPIGISYGSGFGPAFSTNITETDSGQEERIARWANARRRYDVREAIKSRDDIYTIQQFYIVRGGAANGFRFKDFTDFSSASNGRGTPDDEDQSIGTGDASEVSFQLTKQYVSGIFTRNRNITKPVSGTVVVALDTVAKTEGVDFTVDTTSGLITFTAAPGGGAAITAGFEFDVPVRFGKEADDQLLIAIDSFDITQISSLPLIEIRDEDESGEDAFQGGAADLSVTADTQLSVGTGRTINLSTVGAGLDLILPVKTNLPGGGPYFFVFNNGANTITVVDSPGGSTVLTIAAGTDAEIVLGLIGAAKTWFALT
;
A
#
# COMPACT_ATOMS: atom_id res chain seq x y z
N MET A 1 -3.38 2.61 -9.19
CA MET A 1 -4.24 1.40 -9.30
C MET A 1 -5.48 1.62 -8.43
N ALA A 2 -6.68 1.20 -8.84
CA ALA A 2 -7.90 1.52 -8.08
C ALA A 2 -8.36 0.35 -7.19
N PHE A 3 -8.72 0.68 -5.94
CA PHE A 3 -9.38 -0.22 -5.02
C PHE A 3 -10.87 0.14 -4.94
N HIS A 4 -11.73 -0.84 -5.14
CA HIS A 4 -13.17 -0.66 -5.04
C HIS A 4 -13.66 -1.12 -3.68
N GLU A 5 -14.23 -0.19 -2.90
CA GLU A 5 -14.78 -0.43 -1.56
C GLU A 5 -16.11 -1.19 -1.60
N VAL A 6 -16.10 -2.36 -2.22
CA VAL A 6 -17.22 -3.30 -2.26
C VAL A 6 -16.73 -4.68 -1.84
N GLN A 7 -17.61 -5.43 -1.20
CA GLN A 7 -17.35 -6.82 -0.85
C GLN A 7 -17.70 -7.75 -2.02
N PHE A 8 -16.90 -8.79 -2.22
CA PHE A 8 -17.22 -9.88 -3.13
C PHE A 8 -18.58 -10.51 -2.76
N PRO A 9 -19.47 -10.82 -3.72
CA PRO A 9 -20.76 -11.41 -3.44
C PRO A 9 -20.64 -12.66 -2.56
N ILE A 10 -21.41 -12.70 -1.47
CA ILE A 10 -21.35 -13.79 -0.50
C ILE A 10 -22.02 -15.02 -1.11
N GLY A 11 -21.22 -16.03 -1.45
CA GLY A 11 -21.73 -17.26 -2.09
C GLY A 11 -20.85 -18.49 -1.96
N ILE A 12 -19.67 -18.40 -1.35
CA ILE A 12 -18.60 -19.38 -1.48
C ILE A 12 -19.06 -20.82 -1.22
N SER A 13 -18.90 -21.70 -2.21
CA SER A 13 -19.22 -23.11 -2.08
C SER A 13 -18.16 -23.86 -1.28
N TYR A 14 -18.58 -24.95 -0.62
CA TYR A 14 -17.69 -25.91 0.00
C TYR A 14 -16.64 -26.43 -1.01
N GLY A 15 -15.40 -26.59 -0.54
CA GLY A 15 -14.27 -27.00 -1.39
C GLY A 15 -13.43 -25.83 -1.91
N SER A 16 -13.78 -24.59 -1.56
CA SER A 16 -12.91 -23.43 -1.75
C SER A 16 -11.68 -23.51 -0.85
N GLY A 17 -10.52 -23.16 -1.41
CA GLY A 17 -9.23 -23.17 -0.72
C GLY A 17 -8.90 -21.81 -0.14
N PHE A 18 -8.44 -21.78 1.11
CA PHE A 18 -7.99 -20.58 1.81
C PHE A 18 -6.64 -20.86 2.46
N GLY A 19 -5.68 -19.95 2.33
CA GLY A 19 -4.42 -20.13 3.07
C GLY A 19 -3.40 -18.99 2.98
N PRO A 20 -2.60 -18.81 4.04
CA PRO A 20 -1.43 -17.94 4.02
C PRO A 20 -0.25 -18.60 3.29
N ALA A 21 0.51 -17.79 2.54
CA ALA A 21 1.76 -18.19 1.92
C ALA A 21 2.93 -17.31 2.39
N PHE A 22 4.12 -17.93 2.48
CA PHE A 22 5.39 -17.24 2.72
C PHE A 22 6.30 -17.38 1.50
N SER A 23 7.23 -16.46 1.35
CA SER A 23 8.33 -16.58 0.41
C SER A 23 9.63 -16.75 1.19
N THR A 24 10.16 -17.97 1.19
CA THR A 24 11.43 -18.31 1.82
C THR A 24 12.30 -18.99 0.78
N ASN A 25 13.50 -18.45 0.54
CA ASN A 25 14.49 -19.13 -0.28
C ASN A 25 15.24 -20.12 0.59
N ILE A 26 15.32 -21.38 0.16
CA ILE A 26 16.00 -22.46 0.89
C ILE A 26 17.10 -22.98 -0.02
N THR A 27 18.34 -22.93 0.46
CA THR A 27 19.51 -23.48 -0.23
C THR A 27 20.07 -24.60 0.62
N GLU A 28 20.10 -25.82 0.09
CA GLU A 28 20.71 -26.97 0.73
C GLU A 28 22.17 -27.12 0.25
N THR A 29 23.09 -27.41 1.16
CA THR A 29 24.49 -27.71 0.85
C THR A 29 24.66 -29.21 0.58
N ASP A 30 25.70 -29.60 -0.16
CA ASP A 30 26.02 -31.01 -0.40
C ASP A 30 26.27 -31.83 0.89
N SER A 31 26.54 -31.16 2.00
CA SER A 31 26.67 -31.75 3.34
C SER A 31 25.32 -31.98 4.06
N GLY A 32 24.19 -31.61 3.45
CA GLY A 32 22.84 -31.72 4.02
C GLY A 32 22.49 -30.61 5.03
N GLN A 33 23.19 -29.47 5.00
CA GLN A 33 22.82 -28.29 5.80
C GLN A 33 21.93 -27.36 4.98
N GLU A 34 21.07 -26.59 5.63
CA GLU A 34 20.16 -25.64 4.96
C GLU A 34 20.43 -24.20 5.40
N GLU A 35 20.53 -23.31 4.42
CA GLU A 35 20.40 -21.87 4.62
C GLU A 35 19.00 -21.42 4.21
N ARG A 36 18.33 -20.62 5.06
CA ARG A 36 16.96 -20.14 4.83
C ARG A 36 16.89 -18.63 4.90
N ILE A 37 16.46 -18.01 3.81
CA ILE A 37 16.28 -16.55 3.69
C ILE A 37 14.79 -16.25 3.55
N ALA A 38 14.17 -15.76 4.62
CA ALA A 38 12.77 -15.31 4.61
C ALA A 38 12.66 -13.98 3.86
N ARG A 39 12.07 -14.00 2.66
CA ARG A 39 11.89 -12.80 1.82
C ARG A 39 10.71 -11.94 2.25
N TRP A 40 9.69 -12.54 2.89
CA TRP A 40 8.51 -11.83 3.35
C TRP A 40 8.42 -11.81 4.87
N ALA A 41 8.32 -10.60 5.43
CA ALA A 41 8.11 -10.38 6.85
C ALA A 41 6.70 -10.75 7.34
N ASN A 42 5.71 -10.88 6.44
CA ASN A 42 4.33 -11.29 6.76
C ASN A 42 3.83 -12.40 5.82
N ALA A 43 2.68 -13.01 6.13
CA ALA A 43 1.99 -14.00 5.29
C ALA A 43 1.15 -13.32 4.21
N ARG A 44 1.17 -13.81 2.97
CA ARG A 44 0.33 -13.30 1.88
C ARG A 44 -0.73 -14.34 1.62
N ARG A 45 -1.99 -13.99 1.80
CA ARG A 45 -3.09 -14.93 1.63
C ARG A 45 -3.38 -15.13 0.15
N ARG A 46 -3.66 -16.38 -0.19
CA ARG A 46 -4.11 -16.81 -1.50
C ARG A 46 -5.36 -17.64 -1.30
N TYR A 47 -6.29 -17.47 -2.22
CA TYR A 47 -7.58 -18.12 -2.18
C TYR A 47 -7.85 -18.74 -3.55
N ASP A 48 -8.49 -19.90 -3.54
CA ASP A 48 -9.09 -20.49 -4.72
C ASP A 48 -10.58 -20.66 -4.42
N VAL A 49 -11.36 -19.66 -4.82
CA VAL A 49 -12.80 -19.64 -4.58
C VAL A 49 -13.48 -20.51 -5.62
N ARG A 50 -14.39 -21.36 -5.15
CA ARG A 50 -15.22 -22.22 -5.98
C ARG A 50 -16.67 -21.87 -5.74
N GLU A 51 -17.41 -21.82 -6.82
CA GLU A 51 -18.84 -21.55 -6.81
C GLU A 51 -19.50 -22.71 -7.55
N ALA A 52 -19.78 -23.78 -6.81
CA ALA A 52 -20.45 -24.97 -7.32
C ALA A 52 -21.95 -24.90 -7.03
N ILE A 53 -22.76 -25.29 -8.01
CA ILE A 53 -24.23 -25.40 -7.92
C ILE A 53 -24.86 -24.05 -7.57
N LYS A 54 -24.75 -23.11 -8.51
CA LYS A 54 -25.36 -21.78 -8.41
C LYS A 54 -26.46 -21.61 -9.44
N SER A 55 -27.48 -20.84 -9.05
CA SER A 55 -28.52 -20.39 -9.97
C SER A 55 -27.88 -19.51 -11.05
N ARG A 56 -28.55 -19.40 -12.20
CA ARG A 56 -28.07 -18.53 -13.28
C ARG A 56 -27.93 -17.06 -12.85
N ASP A 57 -28.79 -16.60 -11.94
CA ASP A 57 -28.80 -15.22 -11.44
C ASP A 57 -27.60 -14.94 -10.50
N ASP A 58 -27.21 -15.91 -9.68
CA ASP A 58 -26.03 -15.80 -8.81
C ASP A 58 -24.74 -15.68 -9.64
N ILE A 59 -24.58 -16.54 -10.66
CA ILE A 59 -23.42 -16.46 -11.56
C ILE A 59 -23.42 -15.17 -12.36
N TYR A 60 -24.58 -14.67 -12.77
CA TYR A 60 -24.66 -13.39 -13.45
C TYR A 60 -24.15 -12.22 -12.57
N THR A 61 -24.45 -12.27 -11.27
CA THR A 61 -23.92 -11.30 -10.29
C THR A 61 -22.39 -11.35 -10.21
N ILE A 62 -21.81 -12.55 -10.19
CA ILE A 62 -20.35 -12.74 -10.18
C ILE A 62 -19.72 -12.27 -11.49
N GLN A 63 -20.36 -12.59 -12.63
CA GLN A 63 -19.90 -12.16 -13.94
C GLN A 63 -19.88 -10.63 -14.05
N GLN A 64 -20.94 -9.96 -13.61
CA GLN A 64 -20.98 -8.50 -13.54
C GLN A 64 -19.88 -7.94 -12.65
N PHE A 65 -19.70 -8.52 -11.46
CA PHE A 65 -18.64 -8.12 -10.55
C PHE A 65 -17.26 -8.24 -11.20
N TYR A 66 -16.96 -9.39 -11.82
CA TYR A 66 -15.69 -9.64 -12.50
C TYR A 66 -15.42 -8.65 -13.64
N ILE A 67 -16.42 -8.39 -14.50
CA ILE A 67 -16.29 -7.45 -15.62
C ILE A 67 -16.04 -6.03 -15.12
N VAL A 68 -16.77 -5.58 -14.10
CA VAL A 68 -16.61 -4.22 -13.53
C VAL A 68 -15.26 -4.05 -12.83
N ARG A 69 -14.64 -5.11 -12.30
CA ARG A 69 -13.27 -5.05 -11.77
C ARG A 69 -12.20 -5.15 -12.85
N GLY A 70 -12.54 -5.51 -14.08
CA GLY A 70 -11.57 -5.65 -15.17
C GLY A 70 -10.54 -6.74 -14.91
N GLY A 71 -10.99 -7.90 -14.39
CA GLY A 71 -10.09 -8.97 -13.97
C GLY A 71 -9.21 -8.53 -12.79
N ALA A 72 -7.92 -8.85 -12.83
CA ALA A 72 -6.93 -8.55 -11.81
C ALA A 72 -6.58 -7.06 -11.68
N ALA A 73 -7.13 -6.19 -12.53
CA ALA A 73 -6.77 -4.77 -12.57
C ALA A 73 -7.16 -4.00 -11.31
N ASN A 74 -8.29 -4.33 -10.67
CA ASN A 74 -8.80 -3.58 -9.52
C ASN A 74 -9.03 -4.46 -8.29
N GLY A 75 -8.65 -3.95 -7.13
CA GLY A 75 -8.86 -4.60 -5.84
C GLY A 75 -10.28 -4.46 -5.30
N PHE A 76 -10.66 -5.32 -4.38
CA PHE A 76 -11.94 -5.32 -3.67
C PHE A 76 -11.84 -6.01 -2.31
N ARG A 77 -12.89 -5.90 -1.48
CA ARG A 77 -12.95 -6.54 -0.16
C ARG A 77 -13.39 -8.00 -0.27
N PHE A 78 -12.76 -8.88 0.49
CA PHE A 78 -13.11 -10.29 0.54
C PHE A 78 -13.18 -10.79 1.97
N LYS A 79 -14.30 -11.43 2.33
CA LYS A 79 -14.48 -12.05 3.64
C LYS A 79 -13.83 -13.43 3.66
N ASP A 80 -12.75 -13.56 4.43
CA ASP A 80 -12.08 -14.84 4.67
C ASP A 80 -12.76 -15.61 5.80
N PHE A 81 -13.64 -16.56 5.47
CA PHE A 81 -14.38 -17.33 6.47
C PHE A 81 -13.52 -18.16 7.42
N THR A 82 -12.21 -18.30 7.18
CA THR A 82 -11.29 -18.96 8.10
C THR A 82 -10.72 -18.02 9.16
N ASP A 83 -10.65 -16.72 8.87
CA ASP A 83 -9.92 -15.72 9.64
C ASP A 83 -10.47 -14.30 9.31
N PHE A 84 -11.63 -13.95 9.88
CA PHE A 84 -12.32 -12.66 9.63
C PHE A 84 -12.64 -11.85 10.90
N SER A 85 -12.31 -12.35 12.09
CA SER A 85 -12.62 -11.68 13.37
C SER A 85 -11.39 -11.63 14.28
N SER A 86 -11.29 -10.58 15.09
CA SER A 86 -10.29 -10.43 16.17
C SER A 86 -10.41 -11.46 17.29
N ALA A 87 -11.58 -12.12 17.42
CA ALA A 87 -11.84 -13.11 18.44
C ALA A 87 -10.75 -14.19 18.45
N SER A 88 -10.51 -14.80 19.62
CA SER A 88 -9.45 -15.79 19.84
C SER A 88 -9.46 -16.98 18.85
N ASN A 89 -10.62 -17.37 18.34
CA ASN A 89 -10.79 -18.45 17.35
C ASN A 89 -10.79 -17.96 15.89
N GLY A 90 -10.59 -16.65 15.66
CA GLY A 90 -10.55 -15.97 14.37
C GLY A 90 -11.89 -15.74 13.67
N ARG A 91 -13.01 -16.16 14.27
CA ARG A 91 -14.34 -16.21 13.62
C ARG A 91 -15.53 -15.89 14.53
N GLY A 92 -15.32 -15.79 15.84
CA GLY A 92 -16.35 -15.47 16.82
C GLY A 92 -16.74 -14.00 16.80
N THR A 93 -17.76 -13.66 17.59
CA THR A 93 -18.13 -12.27 17.82
C THR A 93 -16.95 -11.52 18.45
N PRO A 94 -16.57 -10.34 17.92
CA PRO A 94 -15.52 -9.53 18.51
C PRO A 94 -15.86 -9.06 19.93
N ASP A 95 -14.83 -9.01 20.78
CA ASP A 95 -14.89 -8.46 22.14
C ASP A 95 -13.89 -7.29 22.28
N ASP A 96 -14.18 -6.31 23.14
CA ASP A 96 -13.36 -5.10 23.28
C ASP A 96 -12.00 -5.34 23.94
N GLU A 97 -11.76 -6.55 24.45
CA GLU A 97 -10.49 -7.02 25.01
C GLU A 97 -9.71 -7.97 24.07
N ASP A 98 -10.19 -8.20 22.84
CA ASP A 98 -9.62 -9.22 21.93
C ASP A 98 -8.14 -8.98 21.57
N GLN A 99 -7.80 -7.74 21.19
CA GLN A 99 -6.46 -7.38 20.70
C GLN A 99 -5.92 -6.19 21.46
N SER A 100 -4.67 -6.27 21.90
CA SER A 100 -3.94 -5.11 22.42
C SER A 100 -3.45 -4.25 21.26
N ILE A 101 -3.97 -3.03 21.17
CA ILE A 101 -3.67 -2.08 20.09
C ILE A 101 -2.49 -1.18 20.45
N GLY A 102 -2.40 -0.78 21.72
CA GLY A 102 -1.33 0.09 22.19
C GLY A 102 -1.54 0.58 23.61
N THR A 103 -0.79 1.61 23.97
CA THR A 103 -0.87 2.27 25.28
C THR A 103 -0.90 3.77 25.06
N GLY A 104 -1.82 4.46 25.72
CA GLY A 104 -1.94 5.91 25.65
C GLY A 104 -0.72 6.63 26.24
N ASP A 105 -0.37 7.76 25.64
CA ASP A 105 0.69 8.66 26.10
C ASP A 105 0.16 10.08 26.42
N ALA A 106 -1.17 10.25 26.42
CA ALA A 106 -1.88 11.53 26.52
C ALA A 106 -1.64 12.54 25.38
N SER A 107 -1.06 12.12 24.25
CA SER A 107 -0.82 12.97 23.08
C SER A 107 -1.30 12.34 21.77
N GLU A 108 -0.98 11.07 21.52
CA GLU A 108 -1.39 10.34 20.32
C GLU A 108 -2.88 10.00 20.38
N VAL A 109 -3.60 10.30 19.31
CA VAL A 109 -5.05 10.06 19.19
C VAL A 109 -5.37 8.97 18.17
N SER A 110 -4.40 8.61 17.33
CA SER A 110 -4.57 7.71 16.20
C SER A 110 -3.85 6.39 16.44
N PHE A 111 -4.57 5.27 16.34
CA PHE A 111 -4.01 3.95 16.58
C PHE A 111 -4.44 2.97 15.48
N GLN A 112 -3.49 2.21 14.93
CA GLN A 112 -3.77 1.23 13.87
C GLN A 112 -4.38 -0.04 14.45
N LEU A 113 -5.49 -0.52 13.88
CA LEU A 113 -6.01 -1.84 14.19
C LEU A 113 -4.99 -2.92 13.79
N THR A 114 -4.65 -3.79 14.75
CA THR A 114 -3.77 -4.92 14.51
C THR A 114 -4.39 -6.20 15.02
N LYS A 115 -4.11 -7.30 14.31
CA LYS A 115 -4.40 -8.65 14.74
C LYS A 115 -3.10 -9.39 15.02
N GLN A 116 -3.01 -9.98 16.21
CA GLN A 116 -1.86 -10.72 16.66
C GLN A 116 -2.06 -12.23 16.46
N TYR A 117 -1.11 -12.89 15.81
CA TYR A 117 -1.03 -14.35 15.72
C TYR A 117 0.04 -14.84 16.69
N VAL A 118 -0.37 -15.59 17.72
CA VAL A 118 0.51 -16.11 18.77
C VAL A 118 0.57 -17.63 18.69
N SER A 119 1.78 -18.17 18.73
CA SER A 119 2.04 -19.60 18.89
C SER A 119 3.23 -19.80 19.82
N GLY A 120 2.94 -20.16 21.08
CA GLY A 120 3.94 -20.18 22.14
C GLY A 120 4.48 -18.77 22.40
N ILE A 121 5.81 -18.60 22.37
CA ILE A 121 6.45 -17.28 22.55
C ILE A 121 6.55 -16.47 21.24
N PHE A 122 6.23 -17.08 20.11
CA PHE A 122 6.36 -16.44 18.81
C PHE A 122 5.08 -15.71 18.45
N THR A 123 5.26 -14.47 18.00
CA THR A 123 4.17 -13.54 17.75
C THR A 123 4.36 -12.89 16.39
N ARG A 124 3.28 -12.74 15.62
CA ARG A 124 3.27 -11.96 14.39
C ARG A 124 2.09 -11.02 14.37
N ASN A 125 2.35 -9.74 14.17
CA ASN A 125 1.32 -8.71 14.08
C ASN A 125 0.94 -8.48 12.61
N ARG A 126 -0.35 -8.34 12.36
CA ARG A 126 -0.90 -7.95 11.06
C ARG A 126 -1.67 -6.65 11.23
N ASN A 127 -1.32 -5.64 10.45
CA ASN A 127 -2.14 -4.44 10.33
C ASN A 127 -3.43 -4.80 9.58
N ILE A 128 -4.55 -4.32 10.10
CA ILE A 128 -5.88 -4.57 9.56
C ILE A 128 -6.36 -3.27 8.94
N THR A 129 -6.49 -3.25 7.61
CA THR A 129 -6.78 -2.02 6.86
C THR A 129 -8.24 -1.90 6.43
N LYS A 130 -8.98 -3.02 6.38
CA LYS A 130 -10.39 -3.06 5.94
C LYS A 130 -11.30 -3.63 7.04
N PRO A 131 -11.42 -2.98 8.22
CA PRO A 131 -12.40 -3.41 9.21
C PRO A 131 -13.83 -3.27 8.66
N VAL A 132 -14.73 -4.12 9.14
CA VAL A 132 -16.15 -4.07 8.78
C VAL A 132 -16.82 -2.98 9.62
N SER A 133 -17.49 -2.05 8.95
CA SER A 133 -18.20 -0.94 9.62
C SER A 133 -19.21 -1.45 10.64
N GLY A 134 -19.25 -0.83 11.83
CA GLY A 134 -20.17 -1.19 12.90
C GLY A 134 -19.82 -2.46 13.67
N THR A 135 -18.66 -3.06 13.43
CA THR A 135 -18.17 -4.25 14.18
C THR A 135 -17.04 -3.94 15.15
N VAL A 136 -16.50 -2.72 15.10
CA VAL A 136 -15.34 -2.33 15.91
C VAL A 136 -15.80 -1.94 17.31
N VAL A 137 -15.25 -2.61 18.31
CA VAL A 137 -15.45 -2.34 19.73
C VAL A 137 -14.09 -2.01 20.34
N VAL A 138 -14.04 -1.01 21.21
CA VAL A 138 -12.77 -0.49 21.78
C VAL A 138 -12.95 -0.26 23.27
N ALA A 139 -11.94 -0.60 24.06
CA ALA A 139 -11.87 -0.27 25.47
C ALA A 139 -10.56 0.48 25.79
N LEU A 140 -10.66 1.40 26.76
CA LEU A 140 -9.51 2.03 27.41
C LEU A 140 -9.48 1.57 28.87
N ASP A 141 -8.41 0.90 29.29
CA ASP A 141 -8.28 0.29 30.63
C ASP A 141 -9.52 -0.54 31.01
N THR A 142 -9.96 -1.44 30.12
CA THR A 142 -11.17 -2.30 30.27
C THR A 142 -12.51 -1.55 30.30
N VAL A 143 -12.50 -0.22 30.06
CA VAL A 143 -13.71 0.58 29.97
C VAL A 143 -14.10 0.78 28.50
N ALA A 144 -15.19 0.12 28.10
CA ALA A 144 -15.78 0.22 26.77
C ALA A 144 -16.00 1.69 26.35
N LYS A 145 -15.73 1.95 25.07
CA LYS A 145 -15.90 3.24 24.39
C LYS A 145 -16.93 3.13 23.28
N THR A 146 -17.58 4.24 22.98
CA THR A 146 -18.65 4.31 21.99
C THR A 146 -18.13 4.93 20.69
N GLU A 147 -18.21 4.18 19.59
CA GLU A 147 -17.92 4.70 18.25
C GLU A 147 -18.84 5.90 17.92
N GLY A 148 -18.28 6.94 17.31
CA GLY A 148 -18.95 8.21 17.01
C GLY A 148 -19.00 9.22 18.16
N VAL A 149 -18.71 8.80 19.39
CA VAL A 149 -18.66 9.68 20.58
C VAL A 149 -17.23 9.78 21.11
N ASP A 150 -16.62 8.65 21.43
CA ASP A 150 -15.29 8.57 22.02
C ASP A 150 -14.19 8.37 20.97
N PHE A 151 -14.52 7.71 19.86
CA PHE A 151 -13.60 7.45 18.76
C PHE A 151 -14.33 7.31 17.42
N THR A 152 -13.58 7.35 16.34
CA THR A 152 -14.05 7.06 14.97
C THR A 152 -13.12 6.04 14.31
N VAL A 153 -13.63 5.28 13.36
CA VAL A 153 -12.85 4.28 12.61
C VAL A 153 -12.84 4.63 11.13
N ASP A 154 -11.65 4.75 10.55
CA ASP A 154 -11.50 4.75 9.10
C ASP A 154 -11.51 3.31 8.58
N THR A 155 -12.58 2.93 7.92
CA THR A 155 -12.73 1.56 7.38
C THR A 155 -11.87 1.28 6.14
N THR A 156 -11.16 2.27 5.62
CA THR A 156 -10.29 2.13 4.44
C THR A 156 -8.81 1.94 4.81
N SER A 157 -8.39 2.45 5.97
CA SER A 157 -7.04 2.34 6.52
C SER A 157 -6.97 1.48 7.80
N GLY A 158 -8.09 1.31 8.49
CA GLY A 158 -8.18 0.62 9.79
C GLY A 158 -7.62 1.42 10.96
N LEU A 159 -7.56 2.74 10.82
CA LEU A 159 -7.11 3.65 11.86
C LEU A 159 -8.27 4.01 12.80
N ILE A 160 -8.09 3.80 14.11
CA ILE A 160 -8.95 4.34 15.15
C ILE A 160 -8.45 5.74 15.51
N THR A 161 -9.35 6.73 15.53
CA THR A 161 -9.04 8.10 16.00
C THR A 161 -9.93 8.44 17.18
N PHE A 162 -9.33 8.64 18.36
CA PHE A 162 -10.02 9.08 19.57
C PHE A 162 -10.32 10.58 19.54
N THR A 163 -11.44 10.98 20.12
CA THR A 163 -11.81 12.40 20.26
C THR A 163 -11.00 13.12 21.34
N ALA A 164 -10.52 12.38 22.35
CA ALA A 164 -9.55 12.82 23.34
C ALA A 164 -8.40 11.81 23.43
N ALA A 165 -7.17 12.29 23.55
CA ALA A 165 -6.01 11.43 23.67
C ALA A 165 -6.15 10.49 24.88
N PRO A 166 -6.00 9.16 24.71
CA PRO A 166 -5.99 8.22 25.82
C PRO A 166 -4.95 8.61 26.87
N GLY A 167 -5.31 8.54 28.15
CA GLY A 167 -4.43 8.93 29.24
C GLY A 167 -3.11 8.16 29.24
N GLY A 168 -2.05 8.77 29.79
CA GLY A 168 -0.74 8.14 29.88
C GLY A 168 -0.79 6.81 30.64
N GLY A 169 -0.38 5.72 29.99
CA GLY A 169 -0.41 4.36 30.55
C GLY A 169 -1.72 3.61 30.34
N ALA A 170 -2.74 4.22 29.73
CA ALA A 170 -4.02 3.57 29.49
C ALA A 170 -3.88 2.47 28.43
N ALA A 171 -4.24 1.24 28.76
CA ALA A 171 -4.24 0.12 27.84
C ALA A 171 -5.35 0.29 26.81
N ILE A 172 -5.01 0.22 25.52
CA ILE A 172 -5.96 0.32 24.41
C ILE A 172 -6.17 -1.08 23.86
N THR A 173 -7.40 -1.58 23.95
CA THR A 173 -7.80 -2.86 23.38
C THR A 173 -8.96 -2.69 22.40
N ALA A 174 -9.04 -3.59 21.43
CA ALA A 174 -10.12 -3.58 20.45
C ALA A 174 -10.48 -4.97 19.93
N GLY A 175 -11.76 -5.11 19.57
CA GLY A 175 -12.29 -6.20 18.77
C GLY A 175 -12.91 -5.67 17.48
N PHE A 176 -12.85 -6.44 16.40
CA PHE A 176 -13.37 -6.06 15.08
C PHE A 176 -13.56 -7.28 14.17
N GLU A 177 -14.53 -7.22 13.25
CA GLU A 177 -14.48 -8.03 12.03
C GLU A 177 -13.70 -7.30 10.94
N PHE A 178 -13.09 -8.03 10.02
CA PHE A 178 -12.32 -7.46 8.91
C PHE A 178 -12.46 -8.25 7.62
N ASP A 179 -12.34 -7.52 6.51
CA ASP A 179 -12.17 -8.07 5.18
C ASP A 179 -10.69 -8.07 4.79
N VAL A 180 -10.33 -8.96 3.88
CA VAL A 180 -9.00 -8.99 3.25
C VAL A 180 -9.08 -8.23 1.93
N PRO A 181 -8.22 -7.22 1.69
CA PRO A 181 -8.12 -6.60 0.38
C PRO A 181 -7.50 -7.59 -0.60
N VAL A 182 -8.22 -7.92 -1.67
CA VAL A 182 -7.78 -8.89 -2.68
C VAL A 182 -8.00 -8.33 -4.09
N ARG A 183 -7.36 -8.96 -5.07
CA ARG A 183 -7.74 -8.90 -6.47
C ARG A 183 -7.89 -10.31 -7.03
N PHE A 184 -8.48 -10.41 -8.21
CA PHE A 184 -8.41 -11.65 -8.99
C PHE A 184 -6.94 -12.03 -9.29
N GLY A 185 -6.67 -13.33 -9.30
CA GLY A 185 -5.40 -13.91 -9.72
C GLY A 185 -5.12 -13.62 -11.19
N LYS A 186 -3.85 -13.66 -11.59
CA LYS A 186 -3.46 -13.39 -12.98
C LYS A 186 -4.10 -14.40 -13.94
N GLU A 187 -4.27 -15.63 -13.47
CA GLU A 187 -4.88 -16.73 -14.21
C GLU A 187 -6.34 -16.44 -14.57
N ALA A 188 -7.02 -15.60 -13.78
CA ALA A 188 -8.39 -15.20 -14.08
C ALA A 188 -8.46 -14.14 -15.18
N ASP A 189 -7.38 -13.45 -15.55
CA ASP A 189 -7.39 -12.45 -16.64
C ASP A 189 -7.55 -13.05 -18.03
N ASP A 190 -7.04 -14.28 -18.22
CA ASP A 190 -7.11 -14.95 -19.52
C ASP A 190 -8.57 -15.27 -19.88
N GLN A 191 -9.30 -15.87 -18.94
CA GLN A 191 -10.73 -16.15 -19.09
C GLN A 191 -11.36 -16.51 -17.73
N LEU A 192 -12.53 -15.94 -17.42
CA LEU A 192 -13.42 -16.49 -16.38
C LEU A 192 -14.19 -17.69 -16.95
N LEU A 193 -13.82 -18.91 -16.53
CA LEU A 193 -14.49 -20.13 -16.97
C LEU A 193 -15.78 -20.38 -16.17
N ILE A 194 -16.93 -20.19 -16.83
CA ILE A 194 -18.25 -20.55 -16.32
C ILE A 194 -18.74 -21.78 -17.08
N ALA A 195 -19.04 -22.86 -16.35
CA ALA A 195 -19.59 -24.08 -16.92
C ALA A 195 -21.08 -24.21 -16.58
N ILE A 196 -21.88 -24.60 -17.57
CA ILE A 196 -23.29 -24.96 -17.39
C ILE A 196 -23.34 -26.48 -17.22
N ASP A 197 -23.71 -26.94 -16.02
CA ASP A 197 -23.71 -28.37 -15.69
C ASP A 197 -25.07 -29.00 -15.97
N SER A 198 -26.17 -28.29 -15.68
CA SER A 198 -27.52 -28.69 -16.06
C SER A 198 -28.46 -27.47 -16.14
N PHE A 199 -29.77 -27.71 -16.36
CA PHE A 199 -30.75 -26.63 -16.43
C PHE A 199 -30.75 -25.82 -15.14
N ASP A 200 -30.43 -24.53 -15.25
CA ASP A 200 -30.32 -23.57 -14.15
C ASP A 200 -29.26 -23.91 -13.08
N ILE A 201 -28.32 -24.79 -13.41
CA ILE A 201 -27.17 -25.12 -12.56
C ILE A 201 -25.90 -24.75 -13.31
N THR A 202 -25.19 -23.80 -12.72
CA THR A 202 -23.92 -23.29 -13.22
C THR A 202 -22.84 -23.39 -12.17
N GLN A 203 -21.59 -23.47 -12.61
CA GLN A 203 -20.45 -23.58 -11.72
C GLN A 203 -19.23 -22.80 -12.23
N ILE A 204 -18.44 -22.32 -11.27
CA ILE A 204 -17.08 -21.82 -11.45
C ILE A 204 -16.16 -22.74 -10.66
N SER A 205 -15.32 -23.48 -11.38
CA SER A 205 -14.47 -24.52 -10.80
C SER A 205 -13.28 -23.97 -10.00
N SER A 206 -12.78 -22.80 -10.40
CA SER A 206 -11.66 -22.13 -9.76
C SER A 206 -11.71 -20.65 -10.08
N LEU A 207 -11.58 -19.83 -9.04
CA LEU A 207 -11.49 -18.39 -9.11
C LEU A 207 -10.38 -17.95 -8.15
N PRO A 208 -9.13 -17.86 -8.64
CA PRO A 208 -8.01 -17.51 -7.79
C PRO A 208 -8.15 -16.06 -7.34
N LEU A 209 -7.98 -15.82 -6.03
CA LEU A 209 -7.86 -14.48 -5.45
C LEU A 209 -6.52 -14.37 -4.74
N ILE A 210 -5.93 -13.19 -4.80
CA ILE A 210 -4.66 -12.92 -4.16
C ILE A 210 -4.75 -11.66 -3.29
N GLU A 211 -4.28 -11.76 -2.05
CA GLU A 211 -4.19 -10.62 -1.14
C GLU A 211 -3.32 -9.52 -1.76
N ILE A 212 -3.88 -8.31 -1.76
CA ILE A 212 -3.17 -7.09 -2.01
C ILE A 212 -2.54 -6.69 -0.68
N ARG A 213 -1.23 -6.45 -0.70
CA ARG A 213 -0.52 -5.89 0.45
C ARG A 213 -0.13 -4.48 0.09
N ASP A 214 -0.23 -3.58 1.07
CA ASP A 214 0.29 -2.20 1.05
C ASP A 214 0.96 -1.90 -0.28
N GLU A 215 0.10 -1.61 -1.26
CA GLU A 215 0.52 -1.16 -2.57
C GLU A 215 0.97 0.26 -2.30
N ASP A 216 2.19 0.41 -1.81
CA ASP A 216 2.91 1.63 -2.05
C ASP A 216 2.96 1.68 -3.58
N GLU A 217 2.26 2.66 -4.17
CA GLU A 217 2.50 2.94 -5.57
C GLU A 217 3.99 3.26 -5.62
N SER A 218 4.79 2.30 -6.10
CA SER A 218 5.96 2.68 -6.85
C SER A 218 5.38 3.51 -7.97
N GLY A 219 5.34 4.84 -7.77
CA GLY A 219 5.06 5.75 -8.85
C GLY A 219 5.93 5.30 -10.02
N GLU A 220 5.51 5.58 -11.24
CA GLU A 220 6.34 5.30 -12.42
C GLU A 220 7.76 5.92 -12.32
N ASP A 221 8.02 6.69 -11.27
CA ASP A 221 9.29 7.19 -10.76
C ASP A 221 10.19 6.16 -10.02
N ALA A 222 10.01 4.86 -10.28
CA ALA A 222 11.04 3.87 -9.97
C ALA A 222 12.20 3.99 -10.98
N PHE A 223 13.03 5.01 -10.78
CA PHE A 223 14.39 5.18 -11.34
C PHE A 223 14.57 4.68 -12.78
N GLN A 224 13.86 5.30 -13.72
CA GLN A 224 14.27 5.20 -15.11
C GLN A 224 15.47 6.12 -15.28
N GLY A 225 16.67 5.59 -15.10
CA GLY A 225 17.86 6.22 -15.63
C GLY A 225 17.60 6.64 -17.09
N GLY A 226 18.20 7.74 -17.51
CA GLY A 226 17.88 8.34 -18.80
C GLY A 226 18.54 9.70 -18.93
N ALA A 227 18.57 10.22 -20.16
CA ALA A 227 19.08 11.55 -20.46
C ALA A 227 18.02 12.33 -21.24
N ALA A 228 17.99 13.65 -21.03
CA ALA A 228 17.17 14.57 -21.81
C ALA A 228 17.97 15.79 -22.23
N ASP A 229 17.76 16.21 -23.47
CA ASP A 229 18.21 17.51 -23.97
C ASP A 229 17.06 18.52 -23.78
N LEU A 230 17.31 19.62 -23.07
CA LEU A 230 16.30 20.62 -22.74
C LEU A 230 16.76 22.00 -23.21
N SER A 231 15.96 22.61 -24.09
CA SER A 231 16.16 24.00 -24.52
C SER A 231 15.36 24.93 -23.62
N VAL A 232 16.05 25.66 -22.73
CA VAL A 232 15.40 26.50 -21.72
C VAL A 232 15.19 27.91 -22.30
N THR A 233 13.94 28.26 -22.57
CA THR A 233 13.51 29.55 -23.13
C THR A 233 12.69 30.41 -22.15
N ALA A 234 12.22 29.80 -21.06
CA ALA A 234 11.55 30.42 -19.92
C ALA A 234 11.86 29.58 -18.66
N ASP A 235 11.47 30.06 -17.48
CA ASP A 235 11.59 29.28 -16.24
C ASP A 235 10.94 27.91 -16.42
N THR A 236 11.71 26.85 -16.16
CA THR A 236 11.32 25.49 -16.51
C THR A 236 11.32 24.61 -15.28
N GLN A 237 10.19 23.96 -15.02
CA GLN A 237 10.04 23.01 -13.94
C GLN A 237 10.53 21.61 -14.36
N LEU A 238 11.42 21.04 -13.57
CA LEU A 238 11.86 19.66 -13.72
C LEU A 238 10.92 18.69 -13.02
N SER A 239 10.73 17.54 -13.65
CA SER A 239 10.11 16.36 -13.05
C SER A 239 11.18 15.29 -12.86
N VAL A 240 11.00 14.39 -11.89
CA VAL A 240 11.84 13.18 -11.75
C VAL A 240 11.76 12.28 -12.98
N GLY A 241 10.68 12.38 -13.77
CA GLY A 241 10.54 11.71 -15.07
C GLY A 241 11.26 12.40 -16.24
N THR A 242 11.86 13.59 -16.06
CA THR A 242 12.60 14.28 -17.14
C THR A 242 13.88 13.54 -17.54
N GLY A 243 14.40 12.66 -16.67
CA GLY A 243 15.65 11.94 -16.86
C GLY A 243 16.73 12.39 -15.89
N ARG A 244 17.65 11.47 -15.56
CA ARG A 244 18.68 11.70 -14.55
C ARG A 244 19.80 12.61 -15.07
N THR A 245 20.13 12.51 -16.35
CA THR A 245 21.12 13.38 -16.99
C THR A 245 20.40 14.43 -17.82
N ILE A 246 20.64 15.70 -17.55
CA ILE A 246 19.99 16.81 -18.24
C ILE A 246 21.07 17.61 -18.95
N ASN A 247 20.97 17.69 -20.27
CA ASN A 247 21.80 18.54 -21.09
C ASN A 247 21.00 19.80 -21.46
N LEU A 248 21.38 20.93 -20.89
CA LEU A 248 20.68 22.20 -21.06
C LEU A 248 21.29 23.00 -22.20
N SER A 249 20.42 23.57 -23.04
CA SER A 249 20.75 24.69 -23.92
C SER A 249 19.95 25.92 -23.48
N THR A 250 20.58 26.80 -22.71
CA THR A 250 19.98 28.04 -22.20
C THR A 250 19.96 29.11 -23.29
N VAL A 251 18.76 29.39 -23.82
CA VAL A 251 18.58 30.33 -24.94
C VAL A 251 18.32 31.76 -24.43
N GLY A 252 17.71 31.91 -23.25
CA GLY A 252 17.52 33.19 -22.56
C GLY A 252 18.47 33.37 -21.35
N ALA A 253 18.59 34.61 -20.85
CA ALA A 253 19.37 34.94 -19.66
C ALA A 253 18.45 35.17 -18.44
N GLY A 254 18.94 34.84 -17.24
CA GLY A 254 18.19 35.05 -15.99
C GLY A 254 17.01 34.11 -15.80
N LEU A 255 17.11 32.88 -16.32
CA LEU A 255 16.07 31.85 -16.22
C LEU A 255 16.34 30.92 -15.04
N ASP A 256 15.25 30.41 -14.48
CA ASP A 256 15.28 29.46 -13.37
C ASP A 256 14.94 28.03 -13.82
N LEU A 257 15.71 27.07 -13.31
CA LEU A 257 15.42 25.65 -13.35
C LEU A 257 14.83 25.24 -12.01
N ILE A 258 13.55 24.93 -11.99
CA ILE A 258 12.80 24.68 -10.77
C ILE A 258 12.82 23.19 -10.46
N LEU A 259 13.32 22.81 -9.29
CA LEU A 259 13.38 21.41 -8.85
C LEU A 259 11.99 20.86 -8.45
N PRO A 260 11.78 19.55 -8.56
CA PRO A 260 10.52 18.92 -8.17
C PRO A 260 10.27 19.01 -6.65
N VAL A 261 9.00 18.89 -6.27
CA VAL A 261 8.55 18.94 -4.88
C VAL A 261 9.16 17.81 -4.07
N LYS A 262 9.97 18.17 -3.07
CA LYS A 262 10.76 17.22 -2.26
C LYS A 262 9.98 16.37 -1.25
N THR A 263 8.74 16.75 -0.89
CA THR A 263 7.96 16.07 0.17
C THR A 263 7.80 14.57 -0.09
N ASN A 264 7.52 14.21 -1.34
CA ASN A 264 7.21 12.83 -1.74
C ASN A 264 8.43 12.06 -2.28
N LEU A 265 9.61 12.69 -2.35
CA LEU A 265 10.82 12.07 -2.90
C LEU A 265 11.64 11.38 -1.79
N PRO A 266 12.16 10.15 -1.99
CA PRO A 266 13.03 9.52 -1.00
C PRO A 266 14.32 10.33 -0.80
N GLY A 267 14.86 10.36 0.43
CA GLY A 267 16.17 10.96 0.66
C GLY A 267 17.28 10.16 -0.03
N GLY A 268 18.32 10.84 -0.52
CA GLY A 268 19.45 10.26 -1.22
C GLY A 268 19.76 10.96 -2.55
N GLY A 269 20.46 10.27 -3.44
CA GLY A 269 20.82 10.79 -4.75
C GLY A 269 21.98 10.03 -5.38
N PRO A 270 22.45 10.46 -6.56
CA PRO A 270 22.01 11.68 -7.29
C PRO A 270 20.66 11.60 -7.99
N TYR A 271 19.90 12.70 -7.93
CA TYR A 271 18.64 12.88 -8.64
C TYR A 271 18.84 13.45 -10.05
N PHE A 272 19.71 14.44 -10.19
CA PHE A 272 20.00 15.05 -11.49
C PHE A 272 21.51 15.29 -11.65
N PHE A 273 22.02 15.02 -12.84
CA PHE A 273 23.29 15.53 -13.36
C PHE A 273 22.96 16.54 -14.43
N VAL A 274 23.21 17.81 -14.15
CA VAL A 274 22.82 18.92 -15.02
C VAL A 274 24.05 19.49 -15.69
N PHE A 275 24.10 19.43 -17.01
CA PHE A 275 25.14 20.02 -17.84
C PHE A 275 24.60 21.27 -18.50
N ASN A 276 25.16 22.44 -18.23
CA ASN A 276 24.78 23.67 -18.92
C ASN A 276 25.65 23.88 -20.16
N ASN A 277 25.25 23.32 -21.30
CA ASN A 277 25.92 23.54 -22.59
C ASN A 277 25.38 24.77 -23.36
N GLY A 278 24.53 25.58 -22.72
CA GLY A 278 24.03 26.83 -23.29
C GLY A 278 25.00 27.99 -23.14
N ALA A 279 24.64 29.13 -23.73
CA ALA A 279 25.46 30.34 -23.70
C ALA A 279 25.27 31.18 -22.43
N ASN A 280 24.17 30.93 -21.69
CA ASN A 280 23.78 31.72 -20.53
C ASN A 280 23.83 30.90 -19.24
N THR A 281 24.09 31.58 -18.14
CA THR A 281 23.97 31.02 -16.80
C THR A 281 22.50 30.71 -16.47
N ILE A 282 22.26 29.61 -15.75
CA ILE A 282 20.94 29.22 -15.24
C ILE A 282 20.97 29.08 -13.71
N THR A 283 19.92 29.52 -13.04
CA THR A 283 19.79 29.38 -11.59
C THR A 283 18.91 28.18 -11.29
N VAL A 284 19.34 27.30 -10.38
CA VAL A 284 18.53 26.18 -9.88
C VAL A 284 17.86 26.60 -8.58
N VAL A 285 16.54 26.48 -8.51
CA VAL A 285 15.73 26.88 -7.35
C VAL A 285 14.92 25.71 -6.80
N ASP A 286 14.65 25.73 -5.50
CA ASP A 286 13.99 24.62 -4.80
C ASP A 286 12.46 24.53 -5.05
N SER A 287 11.87 25.63 -5.49
CA SER A 287 10.45 25.80 -5.78
C SER A 287 10.25 27.10 -6.60
N PRO A 288 9.10 27.31 -7.26
CA PRO A 288 8.86 28.55 -8.01
C PRO A 288 8.98 29.79 -7.10
N GLY A 289 9.95 30.67 -7.39
CA GLY A 289 10.27 31.84 -6.55
C GLY A 289 10.89 31.50 -5.19
N GLY A 290 11.39 30.27 -5.03
CA GLY A 290 11.97 29.76 -3.80
C GLY A 290 13.44 30.12 -3.60
N SER A 291 14.12 29.36 -2.74
CA SER A 291 15.54 29.58 -2.46
C SER A 291 16.42 29.03 -3.58
N THR A 292 17.46 29.79 -3.94
CA THR A 292 18.50 29.31 -4.87
C THR A 292 19.29 28.17 -4.24
N VAL A 293 19.34 27.04 -4.94
CA VAL A 293 20.16 25.87 -4.57
C VAL A 293 21.58 26.05 -5.12
N LEU A 294 21.70 26.43 -6.39
CA LEU A 294 22.98 26.70 -7.08
C LEU A 294 22.73 27.56 -8.32
N THR A 295 23.77 28.24 -8.80
CA THR A 295 23.79 28.85 -10.13
C THR A 295 24.84 28.14 -11.00
N ILE A 296 24.42 27.59 -12.15
CA ILE A 296 25.28 26.81 -13.06
C ILE A 296 25.71 27.71 -14.22
N ALA A 297 27.01 27.98 -14.31
CA ALA A 297 27.59 28.78 -15.38
C ALA A 297 27.55 28.05 -16.74
N ALA A 298 27.65 28.80 -17.83
CA ALA A 298 27.78 28.24 -19.17
C ALA A 298 29.03 27.34 -19.26
N GLY A 299 28.87 26.13 -19.80
CA GLY A 299 29.91 25.12 -19.94
C GLY A 299 30.28 24.35 -18.68
N THR A 300 29.51 24.50 -17.59
CA THR A 300 29.74 23.76 -16.32
C THR A 300 28.61 22.80 -16.01
N ASP A 301 28.88 21.86 -15.11
CA ASP A 301 27.94 20.86 -14.64
C ASP A 301 27.75 20.90 -13.12
N ALA A 302 26.67 20.27 -12.66
CA ALA A 302 26.37 20.09 -11.24
C ALA A 302 25.58 18.80 -11.01
N GLU A 303 25.87 18.16 -9.88
CA GLU A 303 25.12 17.03 -9.35
C GLU A 303 24.16 17.51 -8.27
N ILE A 304 22.89 17.12 -8.35
CA ILE A 304 21.84 17.53 -7.41
C ILE A 304 21.38 16.31 -6.61
N VAL A 305 21.45 16.43 -5.29
CA VAL A 305 21.09 15.39 -4.32
C VAL A 305 20.05 15.90 -3.32
N LEU A 306 19.25 15.00 -2.76
CA LEU A 306 18.26 15.33 -1.74
C LEU A 306 18.70 14.78 -0.38
N GLY A 307 19.13 15.64 0.52
CA GLY A 307 19.56 15.26 1.87
C GLY A 307 18.53 15.61 2.94
N LEU A 308 18.90 15.35 4.20
CA LEU A 308 18.12 15.73 5.38
C LEU A 308 18.90 16.74 6.22
N ILE A 309 18.25 17.82 6.63
CA ILE A 309 18.72 18.70 7.71
C ILE A 309 17.72 18.54 8.87
N GLY A 310 18.12 17.81 9.91
CA GLY A 310 17.17 17.32 10.91
C GLY A 310 16.16 16.36 10.27
N ALA A 311 14.86 16.64 10.42
CA ALA A 311 13.78 15.87 9.78
C ALA A 311 13.32 16.44 8.42
N ALA A 312 13.83 17.61 8.01
CA ALA A 312 13.40 18.28 6.78
C ALA A 312 14.24 17.87 5.57
N LYS A 313 13.58 17.54 4.46
CA LYS A 313 14.25 17.28 3.16
C LYS A 313 14.74 18.58 2.54
N THR A 314 15.99 18.59 2.08
CA THR A 314 16.66 19.77 1.50
C THR A 314 17.48 19.37 0.28
N TRP A 315 17.36 20.16 -0.80
CA TRP A 315 18.17 20.00 -2.00
C TRP A 315 19.59 20.51 -1.76
N PHE A 316 20.57 19.74 -2.22
CA PHE A 316 21.97 20.14 -2.24
C PHE A 316 22.52 20.00 -3.65
N ALA A 317 23.49 20.83 -3.98
CA ALA A 317 24.26 20.70 -5.20
C ALA A 317 25.72 20.40 -4.86
N LEU A 318 26.32 19.50 -5.64
CA LEU A 318 27.74 19.18 -5.64
C LEU A 318 28.28 19.65 -7.00
N THR A 319 29.33 20.46 -6.97
CA THR A 319 30.01 21.03 -8.14
C THR A 319 31.45 20.53 -8.20
#